data_AF-A0A958ZIQ6-F1
#
_entry.id   AF-A0A958ZIQ6-F1
#
_cell.length_a   1.000
_cell.length_b   1.000
_cell.length_c   1.000
_cell.angle_alpha   90.00
_cell.angle_beta   90.00
_cell.angle_gamma   90.00
#
_symmetry.space_group_name_H-M   'P 1'
#
loop_
_entity.id
_entity.type
_entity.pdbx_description
1 polymer ?
#
loop_
_entity_poly.entity_id
_entity_poly.type
_entity_poly.pdbx_seq_one_letter_code
_entity_poly.pdbx_strand_id
1 'polypeptide(L)'
;MNPLQIQIDIESEEIQTRQGKKGDYHIQTAYIHTFGRDGQPERYPREFNLFPDRDNQGRPIPYKKGSYTLHPKSYRINNGFLELAFPSLIPVKP
;
A
#
# COMPACT_ATOMS: atom_id res chain seq x y z
N MET A 1 5.87 -23.55 6.39
CA MET A 1 6.51 -22.28 5.95
C MET A 1 5.40 -21.37 5.49
N ASN A 2 5.13 -20.28 6.22
CA ASN A 2 4.21 -19.26 5.70
C ASN A 2 4.82 -18.73 4.39
N PRO A 3 4.08 -18.74 3.27
CA PRO A 3 4.58 -18.13 2.05
C PRO A 3 4.97 -16.69 2.37
N LEU A 4 6.14 -16.24 1.91
CA LEU A 4 6.63 -14.88 2.10
C LEU A 4 5.57 -13.90 1.58
N GLN A 5 4.77 -13.35 2.47
CA GLN A 5 3.88 -12.25 2.17
C GLN A 5 4.72 -10.99 2.10
N ILE A 6 4.51 -10.17 1.08
CA ILE A 6 5.14 -8.85 1.01
C ILE A 6 4.65 -8.05 2.22
N GLN A 7 5.58 -7.66 3.08
CA GLN A 7 5.33 -6.83 4.23
C GLN A 7 5.32 -5.36 3.82
N ILE A 8 4.35 -4.63 4.36
CA ILE A 8 4.19 -3.18 4.21
C ILE A 8 4.01 -2.60 5.61
N ASP A 9 4.85 -1.65 5.98
CA ASP A 9 4.76 -0.97 7.26
C ASP A 9 4.18 0.44 7.10
N ILE A 10 3.31 0.79 8.05
CA ILE A 10 2.77 2.15 8.22
C ILE A 10 3.38 2.72 9.49
N GLU A 11 4.18 3.77 9.35
CA GLU A 11 4.86 4.42 10.48
C GLU A 11 4.13 5.68 10.98
N SER A 12 3.25 6.26 10.16
CA SER A 12 2.46 7.46 10.46
C SER A 12 1.03 7.36 9.92
N GLU A 13 0.08 7.91 10.67
CA GLU A 13 -1.34 8.05 10.25
C GLU A 13 -1.60 9.39 9.53
N GLU A 14 -0.55 10.17 9.31
CA GLU A 14 -0.65 11.47 8.64
C GLU A 14 -1.12 11.32 7.20
N ILE A 15 -2.14 12.10 6.84
CA ILE A 15 -2.64 12.22 5.48
C ILE A 15 -2.12 13.50 4.86
N GLN A 16 -1.44 13.38 3.73
CA GLN A 16 -1.05 14.53 2.93
C GLN A 16 -2.11 14.81 1.86
N THR A 17 -2.59 16.05 1.80
CA THR A 17 -3.42 16.53 0.70
C THR A 17 -2.53 17.08 -0.40
N ARG A 18 -2.75 16.63 -1.64
CA ARG A 18 -2.03 17.09 -2.84
C ARG A 18 -3.02 17.57 -3.88
N GLN A 19 -2.62 18.59 -4.64
CA GLN A 19 -3.43 19.10 -5.74
C GLN A 19 -3.25 18.26 -7.01
N GLY A 20 -4.36 17.86 -7.63
CA GLY A 20 -4.38 17.11 -8.88
C GLY A 20 -5.19 17.82 -9.96
N LYS A 21 -5.04 17.35 -11.21
CA LYS A 21 -5.76 17.92 -12.37
C LYS A 21 -7.29 17.89 -12.25
N LYS A 22 -7.83 16.98 -11.43
CA LYS A 22 -9.27 16.76 -11.23
C LYS A 22 -9.73 17.18 -9.82
N GLY A 23 -8.90 17.93 -9.11
CA GLY A 23 -9.11 18.29 -7.70
C GLY A 23 -8.11 17.63 -6.77
N ASP A 24 -8.30 17.90 -5.48
CA ASP A 24 -7.41 17.44 -4.43
C ASP A 24 -7.53 15.92 -4.22
N TYR A 25 -6.39 15.30 -3.89
CA TYR A 25 -6.31 13.90 -3.52
C TYR A 25 -5.49 13.73 -2.25
N HIS A 26 -5.75 12.63 -1.56
CA HIS A 26 -5.14 12.31 -0.28
C HIS A 26 -4.23 11.10 -0.44
N ILE A 27 -3.06 11.17 0.19
CA ILE A 27 -2.13 10.05 0.25
C ILE A 27 -1.64 9.86 1.69
N GLN A 28 -1.12 8.67 1.94
CA GLN A 28 -0.43 8.30 3.16
C GLN A 28 0.91 7.66 2.78
N THR A 29 1.96 7.94 3.55
CA THR A 29 3.27 7.32 3.35
C THR A 29 3.27 5.89 3.90
N ALA A 30 3.83 4.96 3.15
CA ALA A 30 3.99 3.56 3.52
C ALA A 30 5.36 3.03 3.08
N TYR A 31 5.83 1.96 3.72
CA TYR A 31 7.15 1.36 3.48
C TYR A 31 7.01 -0.09 3.07
N ILE A 32 7.39 -0.43 1.84
CA ILE A 32 7.27 -1.79 1.28
C ILE A 32 8.61 -2.53 1.33
N HIS A 33 8.58 -3.76 1.84
CA HIS A 33 9.74 -4.67 1.85
C HIS A 33 9.76 -5.49 0.56
N THR A 34 10.58 -5.07 -0.40
CA THR A 34 10.66 -5.70 -1.72
C THR A 34 11.84 -6.66 -1.85
N PHE A 35 11.81 -7.47 -2.91
CA PHE A 35 12.90 -8.37 -3.30
C PHE A 35 13.55 -7.86 -4.58
N GLY A 36 14.86 -8.03 -4.67
CA GLY A 36 15.64 -7.81 -5.88
C GLY A 36 15.28 -8.83 -6.98
N ARG A 37 15.79 -8.58 -8.19
CA ARG A 37 15.60 -9.51 -9.33
C ARG A 37 16.29 -10.86 -9.12
N ASP A 38 17.27 -10.90 -8.22
CA ASP A 38 17.97 -12.10 -7.75
C ASP A 38 17.17 -12.89 -6.70
N GLY A 39 15.98 -12.40 -6.32
CA GLY A 39 15.13 -13.01 -5.32
C GLY A 39 15.60 -12.79 -3.88
N GLN A 40 16.59 -11.92 -3.64
CA GLN A 40 17.03 -11.57 -2.30
C GLN A 40 16.25 -10.38 -1.74
N PRO A 41 15.95 -10.34 -0.43
CA PRO A 41 15.29 -9.18 0.17
C PRO A 41 16.19 -7.94 0.04
N GLU A 42 15.59 -6.81 -0.30
CA GLU A 42 16.28 -5.53 -0.27
C GLU A 42 16.67 -5.18 1.17
N ARG A 43 17.85 -4.57 1.36
CA ARG A 43 18.38 -4.26 2.70
C ARG A 43 17.48 -3.31 3.49
N TYR A 44 16.79 -2.40 2.81
CA TYR A 44 15.92 -1.41 3.40
C TYR A 44 14.58 -1.39 2.69
N PRO A 45 13.47 -1.16 3.42
CA PRO A 45 12.18 -0.96 2.78
C PRO A 45 12.20 0.31 1.93
N ARG A 46 11.33 0.36 0.92
CA ARG A 46 11.19 1.51 0.04
C ARG A 46 9.93 2.28 0.38
N GLU A 47 10.03 3.60 0.43
CA GLU A 47 8.89 4.48 0.58
C GLU A 47 8.00 4.44 -0.66
N PHE A 48 6.67 4.42 -0.46
CA PHE A 48 5.71 4.64 -1.52
C PHE A 48 4.48 5.41 -1.01
N ASN A 49 3.80 6.08 -1.94
CA ASN A 49 2.55 6.79 -1.65
C ASN A 49 1.37 5.83 -1.78
N LEU A 50 0.58 5.71 -0.73
CA LEU A 50 -0.63 4.92 -0.66
C LEU A 50 -1.85 5.83 -0.73
N PHE A 51 -2.87 5.44 -1.50
CA PHE A 51 -4.17 6.10 -1.47
C PHE A 51 -5.05 5.44 -0.39
N PRO A 52 -5.36 6.13 0.72
CA PRO A 52 -6.25 5.58 1.73
C PRO A 52 -7.67 5.40 1.18
N ASP A 53 -8.39 4.42 1.74
CA ASP A 53 -9.83 4.28 1.50
C ASP A 53 -10.56 5.53 2.00
N ARG A 54 -11.78 5.77 1.50
CA ARG A 54 -12.60 6.91 1.90
C ARG A 54 -13.86 6.45 2.60
N ASP A 55 -14.34 7.25 3.56
CA ASP A 55 -15.62 7.02 4.22
C ASP A 55 -16.80 7.44 3.31
N ASN A 56 -18.02 7.22 3.80
CA ASN A 56 -19.26 7.57 3.09
C ASN A 56 -19.42 9.08 2.84
N GLN A 57 -18.63 9.93 3.51
CA GLN A 57 -18.60 11.38 3.34
C GLN A 57 -17.44 11.82 2.42
N GLY A 58 -16.70 10.86 1.85
CA GLY A 58 -15.56 11.12 0.97
C GLY A 58 -14.27 11.51 1.68
N ARG A 59 -14.22 11.43 3.02
CA ARG A 59 -13.03 11.76 3.82
C ARG A 59 -12.06 10.58 3.83
N PRO A 60 -10.73 10.81 3.75
CA PRO A 60 -9.75 9.74 3.79
C PRO A 60 -9.73 9.05 5.16
N ILE A 61 -9.66 7.72 5.15
CA ILE A 61 -9.51 6.87 6.34
C ILE A 61 -8.04 6.44 6.41
N PRO A 62 -7.23 7.02 7.31
CA PRO A 62 -5.82 6.63 7.42
C PRO A 62 -5.69 5.17 7.87
N TYR A 63 -4.75 4.45 7.27
CA TYR A 63 -4.27 3.20 7.83
C TYR A 63 -3.60 3.48 9.18
N LYS A 64 -3.85 2.62 10.15
CA LYS A 64 -3.23 2.71 11.47
C LYS A 64 -1.76 2.31 11.39
N LYS A 65 -0.96 2.75 12.35
CA LYS A 65 0.43 2.29 12.46
C LYS A 65 0.46 0.78 12.67
N GLY A 66 1.38 0.11 11.98
CA GLY A 66 1.55 -1.34 12.10
C GLY A 66 2.02 -1.99 10.80
N SER A 67 2.09 -3.32 10.84
CA SER A 67 2.50 -4.15 9.70
C SER A 67 1.30 -4.74 8.98
N TYR A 68 1.37 -4.67 7.66
CA TYR A 68 0.31 -5.03 6.74
C TYR A 68 0.85 -5.89 5.60
N THR A 69 -0.08 -6.51 4.89
CA THR A 69 0.18 -7.08 3.57
C THR A 69 -0.88 -6.61 2.57
N LEU A 70 -0.67 -6.89 1.29
CA LEU A 70 -1.61 -6.55 0.24
C LEU A 70 -2.87 -7.41 0.33
N HIS A 71 -4.03 -6.75 0.33
CA HIS A 71 -5.30 -7.42 0.14
C HIS A 71 -5.35 -8.00 -1.28
N PRO A 72 -5.89 -9.21 -1.51
CA PRO A 72 -6.07 -9.77 -2.85
C PRO A 72 -6.81 -8.87 -3.86
N LYS A 73 -7.59 -7.88 -3.41
CA LYS A 73 -8.32 -6.94 -4.28
C LYS A 73 -7.39 -5.94 -4.99
N SER A 74 -6.14 -5.82 -4.52
CA SER A 74 -5.14 -4.95 -5.10
C SER A 74 -4.60 -5.43 -6.45
N TYR A 75 -4.79 -6.72 -6.74
CA TYR A 75 -4.35 -7.33 -7.98
C TYR A 75 -5.48 -7.37 -9.00
N ARG A 76 -5.15 -7.12 -10.26
CA ARG A 76 -6.07 -7.30 -11.39
C ARG A 76 -5.33 -7.89 -12.59
N ILE A 77 -6.10 -8.44 -13.52
CA ILE A 77 -5.60 -8.76 -14.86
C ILE A 77 -5.96 -7.61 -15.80
N ASN A 78 -4.96 -7.11 -16.52
CA ASN A 78 -5.13 -6.08 -17.55
C ASN A 78 -4.44 -6.57 -18.83
N ASN A 79 -5.20 -6.75 -19.91
CA ASN A 79 -4.69 -7.26 -21.19
C ASN A 79 -3.84 -8.55 -21.08
N GLY A 80 -4.21 -9.46 -20.18
CA GLY A 80 -3.50 -10.72 -19.93
C GLY A 80 -2.30 -10.62 -18.99
N PHE A 81 -1.98 -9.43 -18.47
CA PHE A 81 -0.90 -9.22 -17.50
C PHE A 81 -1.44 -9.05 -16.09
N LEU A 82 -0.76 -9.66 -15.11
CA LEU A 82 -1.00 -9.41 -13.69
C LEU A 82 -0.43 -8.03 -13.32
N GLU A 83 -1.27 -7.17 -12.75
CA GLU A 83 -0.89 -5.83 -12.32
C GLU A 83 -1.31 -5.58 -10.87
N LEU A 84 -0.51 -4.76 -10.17
CA LEU A 84 -0.93 -4.08 -8.94
C LEU A 84 -1.65 -2.79 -9.34
N ALA A 85 -2.97 -2.72 -9.10
CA ALA A 85 -3.78 -1.56 -9.48
C ALA A 85 -3.78 -0.50 -8.37
N PHE A 86 -4.68 -0.65 -7.40
CA PHE A 86 -4.74 0.19 -6.20
C PHE A 86 -4.33 -0.66 -4.99
N PRO A 87 -3.17 -0.38 -4.37
CA PRO A 87 -2.79 -1.06 -3.15
C PRO A 87 -3.82 -0.81 -2.06
N SER A 88 -4.27 -1.88 -1.43
CA SER A 88 -5.16 -1.88 -0.29
C SER A 88 -4.63 -2.89 0.69
N LEU A 89 -4.63 -2.53 1.97
CA LEU A 89 -3.86 -3.27 2.96
C LEU A 89 -4.77 -4.03 3.91
N ILE A 90 -4.32 -5.22 4.34
CA ILE A 90 -4.90 -5.96 5.47
C ILE A 90 -3.82 -6.13 6.54
N PRO A 91 -4.17 -5.99 7.84
CA PRO A 91 -3.20 -6.18 8.91
C PRO A 91 -2.61 -7.59 8.87
N VAL A 92 -1.30 -7.70 9.06
CA VAL A 92 -0.68 -8.99 9.36
C VAL A 92 -1.08 -9.31 10.81
N LYS A 93 -1.90 -10.35 10.99
CA LYS A 93 -2.22 -10.82 12.35
C LYS A 93 -0.92 -11.32 13.00
N PRO A 94 -0.68 -10.99 14.28
CA PRO A 94 0.41 -11.60 15.04
C PRO A 94 0.26 -13.12 15.14
#